data_AF-A0A445KRR6-F1
#
_entry.id   AF-A0A445KRR6-F1
#
_cell.length_a   1.000
_cell.length_b   1.000
_cell.length_c   1.000
_cell.angle_alpha   90.00
_cell.angle_beta   90.00
_cell.angle_gamma   90.00
#
_symmetry.space_group_name_H-M   'P 1'
#
loop_
_entity.id
_entity.type
_entity.pdbx_description
1 polymer ?
#
loop_
_entity_poly.entity_id
_entity_poly.type
_entity_poly.pdbx_seq_one_letter_code
_entity_poly.pdbx_strand_id
1 'polypeptide(L)'
;MCLTVMGIVTFYSYFLMSKVLDHCEKSGRRHIRFRELAADVLGSGWMFYFVIFIQTAINTGVGVGAILLAGECLQIMYSNISPHGPLKLYHFIAMVTVIMIVLSQLPSFHSLRHINLCSLLFALGYTILVVGACIHAGTSENAPPRDYSLEPKKSARAFSAFTSMSILAAIFGNGILPEIQATLAPPATGKMVKGLFMCYSVIFVTFYSAAVSGYWVFGNKSNSNILKSLLPDSGPPLAPTWVLGLAIIFVLLQLFAIGLVYSQVAYEIMEKKSADVRQGMFSKRNLIPRIILRTIYMIFCGVLAAMLPFFGDINGVVGAIGFIPLDFILPMLLYNMEYKPPKSSFTYWINVSIMVIFTGAGMMGAFSSIRKLVLDANQFKLFSSDVVD
;
A
#
# COMPACT_ATOMS: atom_id res chain seq x y z
N MET A 1 -14.94 12.49 4.95
CA MET A 1 -15.96 11.84 4.10
C MET A 1 -15.35 10.76 3.19
N CYS A 2 -14.41 11.09 2.30
CA CYS A 2 -13.79 10.10 1.39
C CYS A 2 -13.17 8.91 2.13
N LEU A 3 -12.45 9.15 3.23
CA LEU A 3 -11.89 8.09 4.10
C LEU A 3 -12.96 7.08 4.54
N THR A 4 -14.12 7.57 4.99
CA THR A 4 -15.25 6.73 5.43
C THR A 4 -15.81 5.91 4.28
N VAL A 5 -16.06 6.55 3.13
CA VAL A 5 -16.64 5.89 1.95
C VAL A 5 -15.71 4.79 1.45
N MET A 6 -14.41 5.07 1.37
CA MET A 6 -13.42 4.08 0.96
C MET A 6 -13.40 2.90 1.92
N GLY A 7 -13.34 3.14 3.24
CA GLY A 7 -13.35 2.06 4.24
C GLY A 7 -14.63 1.21 4.21
N ILE A 8 -15.81 1.81 4.02
CA ILE A 8 -17.07 1.06 3.90
C ILE A 8 -17.07 0.20 2.64
N VAL A 9 -16.67 0.76 1.50
CA VAL A 9 -16.67 0.04 0.23
C VAL A 9 -15.65 -1.10 0.26
N THR A 10 -14.42 -0.87 0.75
CA THR A 10 -13.42 -1.94 0.82
C THR A 10 -13.79 -3.02 1.83
N PHE A 11 -14.40 -2.67 2.96
CA PHE A 11 -14.95 -3.66 3.89
C PHE A 11 -15.99 -4.54 3.18
N TYR A 12 -16.91 -3.90 2.46
CA TYR A 12 -17.93 -4.60 1.70
C TYR A 12 -17.32 -5.49 0.60
N SER A 13 -16.35 -4.99 -0.16
CA SER A 13 -15.61 -5.76 -1.16
C SER A 13 -14.98 -7.02 -0.58
N TYR A 14 -14.24 -6.92 0.52
CA TYR A 14 -13.57 -8.07 1.13
C TYR A 14 -14.57 -9.03 1.79
N PHE A 15 -15.69 -8.52 2.29
CA PHE A 15 -16.79 -9.35 2.77
C PHE A 15 -17.42 -10.18 1.64
N LEU A 16 -17.67 -9.56 0.47
CA LEU A 16 -18.15 -10.28 -0.71
C LEU A 16 -17.13 -11.31 -1.20
N MET A 17 -15.86 -10.93 -1.29
CA MET A 17 -14.78 -11.83 -1.68
C MET A 17 -14.70 -13.05 -0.75
N SER A 18 -14.78 -12.85 0.57
CA SER A 18 -14.79 -13.94 1.55
C SER A 18 -15.97 -14.88 1.33
N LYS A 19 -17.17 -14.36 1.01
CA LYS A 19 -18.33 -15.19 0.66
C LYS A 19 -18.13 -15.99 -0.61
N VAL A 20 -17.56 -15.37 -1.66
CA VAL A 20 -17.27 -16.06 -2.92
C VAL A 20 -16.30 -17.22 -2.69
N LEU A 21 -15.22 -16.98 -1.94
CA LEU A 21 -14.25 -18.01 -1.57
C LEU A 21 -14.92 -19.16 -0.79
N ASP A 22 -15.72 -18.84 0.24
CA ASP A 22 -16.45 -19.84 1.02
C ASP A 22 -17.44 -20.65 0.16
N HIS A 23 -18.09 -20.03 -0.82
CA HIS A 23 -19.01 -20.70 -1.73
C HIS A 23 -18.29 -21.65 -2.69
N CYS A 24 -17.16 -21.21 -3.25
CA CYS A 24 -16.32 -22.02 -4.12
C CYS A 24 -15.76 -23.24 -3.35
N GLU A 25 -15.26 -23.04 -2.13
CA GLU A 25 -14.73 -24.12 -1.29
C GLU A 25 -15.80 -25.16 -0.94
N LYS A 26 -17.02 -24.73 -0.59
CA LYS A 26 -18.16 -25.64 -0.36
C LYS A 26 -18.56 -26.43 -1.61
N SER A 27 -18.29 -25.89 -2.79
CA SER A 27 -18.54 -26.54 -4.08
C SER A 27 -17.36 -27.41 -4.54
N GLY A 28 -16.34 -27.63 -3.68
CA GLY A 28 -15.15 -28.41 -4.00
C GLY A 28 -14.08 -27.68 -4.81
N ARG A 29 -14.26 -26.38 -5.11
CA ARG A 29 -13.32 -25.53 -5.85
C ARG A 29 -12.52 -24.65 -4.89
N ARG A 30 -11.45 -25.21 -4.31
CA ARG A 30 -10.58 -24.46 -3.40
C ARG A 30 -9.56 -23.64 -4.18
N HIS A 31 -9.63 -22.31 -4.04
CA HIS A 31 -8.71 -21.36 -4.66
C HIS A 31 -7.77 -20.76 -3.62
N ILE A 32 -6.47 -20.79 -3.91
CA ILE A 32 -5.41 -20.26 -3.02
C ILE A 32 -4.98 -18.86 -3.47
N ARG A 33 -5.03 -18.60 -4.78
CA ARG A 33 -4.55 -17.35 -5.39
C ARG A 33 -5.70 -16.58 -6.00
N PHE A 34 -5.62 -15.25 -5.96
CA PHE A 34 -6.64 -14.38 -6.55
C PHE A 34 -6.81 -14.67 -8.05
N ARG A 35 -5.71 -14.74 -8.80
CA ARG A 35 -5.71 -15.05 -10.24
C ARG A 35 -6.42 -16.35 -10.61
N GLU A 36 -6.37 -17.37 -9.75
CA GLU A 36 -7.03 -18.65 -9.98
C GLU A 36 -8.54 -18.53 -9.74
N LEU A 37 -8.93 -17.89 -8.63
CA LEU A 37 -10.32 -17.58 -8.34
C LEU A 37 -10.97 -16.78 -9.48
N ALA A 38 -10.30 -15.72 -9.94
CA ALA A 38 -10.84 -14.86 -10.98
C ALA A 38 -10.99 -15.60 -12.32
N ALA A 39 -10.03 -16.44 -12.69
CA ALA A 39 -10.09 -17.22 -13.93
C ALA A 39 -11.24 -18.24 -13.92
N ASP A 40 -11.44 -18.91 -12.78
CA ASP A 40 -12.47 -19.92 -12.59
C ASP A 40 -13.89 -19.31 -12.59
N VAL A 41 -14.13 -18.29 -11.75
CA VAL A 41 -15.45 -17.65 -11.60
C VAL A 41 -15.86 -16.89 -12.87
N LEU A 42 -14.92 -16.22 -13.53
CA LEU A 42 -15.21 -15.46 -14.75
C LEU A 42 -15.18 -16.34 -16.02
N GLY A 43 -14.76 -17.61 -15.91
CA GLY A 43 -14.72 -18.57 -17.01
C GLY A 43 -13.79 -18.20 -18.16
N SER A 44 -12.76 -17.37 -17.91
CA SER A 44 -11.89 -16.83 -18.96
C SER A 44 -10.41 -16.89 -18.57
N GLY A 45 -9.61 -17.57 -19.40
CA GLY A 45 -8.16 -17.63 -19.26
C GLY A 45 -7.49 -16.25 -19.37
N TRP A 46 -8.11 -15.28 -20.05
CA TRP A 46 -7.60 -13.91 -20.12
C TRP A 46 -7.63 -13.20 -18.75
N MET A 47 -8.64 -13.50 -17.92
CA MET A 47 -8.74 -12.91 -16.58
C MET A 47 -7.62 -13.35 -15.65
N PHE A 48 -7.07 -14.56 -15.85
CA PHE A 48 -5.88 -15.01 -15.15
C PHE A 48 -4.68 -14.07 -15.39
N TYR A 49 -4.41 -13.76 -16.66
CA TYR A 49 -3.30 -12.89 -17.05
C TYR A 49 -3.53 -11.44 -16.64
N PHE A 50 -4.77 -10.95 -16.75
CA PHE A 50 -5.15 -9.62 -16.28
C PHE A 50 -4.86 -9.46 -14.77
N VAL A 51 -5.32 -10.40 -13.94
CA VAL A 51 -5.08 -10.33 -12.49
C VAL A 51 -3.59 -10.45 -12.16
N ILE A 52 -2.83 -11.29 -12.87
CA ILE A 52 -1.37 -11.35 -12.73
C ILE A 52 -0.73 -9.99 -13.00
N PHE A 53 -1.10 -9.33 -14.09
CA PHE A 53 -0.56 -8.04 -14.47
C PHE A 53 -0.82 -6.99 -13.39
N ILE A 54 -2.07 -6.89 -12.95
CA ILE A 54 -2.50 -5.94 -11.92
C ILE A 54 -1.86 -6.23 -10.57
N GLN A 55 -1.85 -7.49 -10.10
CA GLN A 55 -1.19 -7.86 -8.85
C GLN A 55 0.32 -7.58 -8.90
N THR A 56 0.99 -7.87 -10.02
CA THR A 56 2.42 -7.58 -10.18
C THR A 56 2.70 -6.08 -10.12
N ALA A 57 1.87 -5.26 -10.76
CA ALA A 57 1.97 -3.81 -10.70
C ALA A 57 1.77 -3.29 -9.26
N ILE A 58 0.78 -3.81 -8.54
CA ILE A 58 0.56 -3.48 -7.12
C ILE A 58 1.77 -3.85 -6.27
N ASN A 59 2.25 -5.10 -6.35
CA ASN A 59 3.36 -5.60 -5.54
C ASN A 59 4.65 -4.81 -5.82
N THR A 60 4.88 -4.47 -7.09
CA THR A 60 6.03 -3.63 -7.49
C THR A 60 5.87 -2.23 -6.90
N GLY A 61 4.70 -1.62 -7.05
CA GLY A 61 4.40 -0.28 -6.52
C GLY A 61 4.55 -0.19 -5.00
N VAL A 62 4.05 -1.18 -4.25
CA VAL A 62 4.21 -1.27 -2.80
C VAL A 62 5.69 -1.48 -2.44
N GLY A 63 6.44 -2.30 -3.18
CA GLY A 63 7.86 -2.48 -2.98
C GLY A 63 8.66 -1.18 -3.18
N VAL A 64 8.40 -0.46 -4.27
CA VAL A 64 8.97 0.86 -4.57
C VAL A 64 8.62 1.86 -3.46
N GLY A 65 7.35 1.96 -3.09
CA GLY A 65 6.87 2.87 -2.06
C GLY A 65 7.47 2.58 -0.68
N ALA A 66 7.61 1.30 -0.31
CA ALA A 66 8.22 0.90 0.95
C ALA A 66 9.70 1.25 1.01
N ILE A 67 10.46 0.99 -0.07
CA ILE A 67 11.87 1.35 -0.17
C ILE A 67 12.05 2.87 -0.11
N LEU A 68 11.25 3.62 -0.88
CA LEU A 68 11.30 5.08 -0.93
C LEU A 68 11.02 5.69 0.45
N LEU A 69 9.89 5.32 1.06
CA LEU A 69 9.48 5.89 2.35
C LEU A 69 10.47 5.53 3.47
N ALA A 70 11.03 4.32 3.44
CA ALA A 70 12.07 3.94 4.38
C ALA A 70 13.38 4.72 4.14
N GLY A 71 13.75 4.97 2.88
CA GLY A 71 14.87 5.84 2.53
C GLY A 71 14.67 7.27 3.05
N GLU A 72 13.48 7.83 2.88
CA GLU A 72 13.13 9.14 3.44
C GLU A 72 13.21 9.16 4.98
N CYS A 73 12.71 8.12 5.64
CA CYS A 73 12.77 8.00 7.10
C CYS A 73 14.22 7.99 7.62
N LEU A 74 15.12 7.27 6.95
CA LEU A 74 16.54 7.28 7.28
C LEU A 74 17.19 8.64 7.00
N GLN A 75 16.83 9.30 5.90
CA GLN A 75 17.33 10.62 5.58
C GLN A 75 16.91 11.65 6.65
N ILE A 76 15.65 11.63 7.09
CA ILE A 76 15.14 12.53 8.15
C ILE A 76 15.96 12.35 9.43
N MET A 77 16.22 11.11 9.84
CA MET A 77 17.03 10.81 11.01
C MET A 77 18.48 11.28 10.83
N TYR A 78 19.06 11.08 9.65
CA TYR A 78 20.41 11.53 9.34
C TYR A 78 20.53 13.05 9.38
N SER A 79 19.63 13.78 8.71
CA SER A 79 19.63 15.24 8.68
C SER A 79 19.45 15.85 10.08
N ASN A 80 18.76 15.16 10.99
CA ASN A 80 18.63 15.61 12.38
C ASN A 80 19.95 15.49 13.17
N ILE A 81 20.76 14.45 12.89
CA ILE A 81 22.04 14.20 13.58
C ILE A 81 23.18 14.97 12.92
N SER A 82 23.19 15.06 11.59
CA SER A 82 24.22 15.70 10.78
C SER A 82 23.58 16.60 9.71
N PRO A 83 23.19 17.85 10.07
CA PRO A 83 22.48 18.76 9.16
C PRO A 83 23.26 19.14 7.90
N HIS A 84 24.60 19.07 7.94
CA HIS A 84 25.49 19.40 6.81
C HIS A 84 26.13 18.15 6.20
N GLY A 85 25.50 16.99 6.39
CA GLY A 85 26.00 15.73 5.87
C GLY A 85 25.95 15.62 4.35
N PRO A 86 26.91 14.94 3.69
CA PRO A 86 26.95 14.85 2.22
C PRO A 86 25.94 13.86 1.62
N LEU A 87 25.27 13.03 2.43
CA LEU A 87 24.43 11.94 1.94
C LEU A 87 23.07 12.46 1.43
N LYS A 88 22.77 12.14 0.17
CA LYS A 88 21.48 12.41 -0.49
C LYS A 88 20.50 11.24 -0.36
N LEU A 89 19.20 11.49 -0.60
CA LEU A 89 18.11 10.50 -0.52
C LEU A 89 18.42 9.18 -1.24
N TYR A 90 19.00 9.21 -2.44
CA TYR A 90 19.30 7.99 -3.20
C TYR A 90 20.30 7.06 -2.49
N HIS A 91 21.20 7.58 -1.66
CA HIS A 91 22.10 6.75 -0.84
C HIS A 91 21.31 5.98 0.21
N PHE A 92 20.34 6.63 0.86
CA PHE A 92 19.45 5.98 1.83
C PHE A 92 18.56 4.93 1.16
N ILE A 93 18.03 5.23 -0.03
CA ILE A 93 17.28 4.28 -0.84
C ILE A 93 18.15 3.05 -1.20
N ALA A 94 19.41 3.26 -1.58
CA ALA A 94 20.34 2.17 -1.88
C ALA A 94 20.60 1.30 -0.64
N MET A 95 20.85 1.90 0.53
CA MET A 95 21.02 1.18 1.80
C MET A 95 19.79 0.34 2.16
N VAL A 96 18.59 0.93 2.06
CA VAL A 96 17.33 0.22 2.30
C VAL A 96 17.15 -0.93 1.31
N THR A 97 17.49 -0.71 0.04
CA THR A 97 17.39 -1.73 -1.01
C THR A 97 18.29 -2.92 -0.69
N VAL A 98 19.52 -2.68 -0.21
CA VAL A 98 20.43 -3.75 0.25
C VAL A 98 19.81 -4.54 1.40
N ILE A 99 19.23 -3.87 2.40
CA ILE A 99 18.53 -4.53 3.51
C ILE A 99 17.36 -5.38 2.98
N MET A 100 16.55 -4.82 2.08
CA MET A 100 15.42 -5.51 1.46
C MET A 100 15.85 -6.71 0.61
N ILE A 101 17.00 -6.65 -0.08
CA ILE A 101 17.59 -7.79 -0.79
C ILE A 101 17.91 -8.92 0.18
N VAL A 102 18.54 -8.63 1.31
CA VAL A 102 18.86 -9.63 2.33
C VAL A 102 17.58 -10.24 2.90
N LEU A 103 16.63 -9.39 3.31
CA LEU A 103 15.36 -9.85 3.89
C LEU A 103 14.49 -10.60 2.87
N SER A 104 14.59 -10.28 1.58
CA SER A 104 13.84 -10.97 0.52
C SER A 104 14.16 -12.46 0.41
N GLN A 105 15.30 -12.89 0.95
CA GLN A 105 15.69 -14.30 0.94
C GLN A 105 14.91 -15.17 1.94
N LEU A 106 14.00 -14.57 2.72
CA LEU A 106 13.08 -15.32 3.59
C LEU A 106 12.07 -16.17 2.78
N PRO A 107 11.82 -17.43 3.20
CA PRO A 107 11.24 -18.47 2.32
C PRO A 107 9.75 -18.38 2.04
N SER A 108 8.89 -17.86 2.93
CA SER A 108 7.45 -17.90 2.71
C SER A 108 6.62 -16.94 3.57
N PHE A 109 5.36 -16.69 3.16
CA PHE A 109 4.34 -15.99 3.95
C PHE A 109 4.15 -16.57 5.35
N HIS A 110 4.15 -17.90 5.50
CA HIS A 110 3.99 -18.55 6.79
C HIS A 110 5.15 -18.22 7.74
N SER A 111 6.38 -18.16 7.22
CA SER A 111 7.57 -17.73 7.96
C SER A 111 7.47 -16.26 8.41
N LEU A 112 6.68 -15.44 7.71
CA LEU A 112 6.47 -14.03 8.04
C LEU A 112 5.37 -13.81 9.09
N ARG A 113 4.64 -14.83 9.55
CA ARG A 113 3.50 -14.63 10.48
C ARG A 113 3.91 -13.88 11.76
N HIS A 114 5.04 -14.24 12.36
CA HIS A 114 5.53 -13.57 13.56
C HIS A 114 6.06 -12.16 13.26
N ILE A 115 6.72 -11.99 12.11
CA ILE A 115 7.15 -10.67 11.63
C ILE A 115 5.94 -9.76 11.42
N ASN A 116 4.85 -10.27 10.84
CA ASN A 116 3.60 -9.55 10.62
C ASN A 116 2.88 -9.19 11.94
N LEU A 117 2.97 -10.05 12.95
CA LEU A 117 2.44 -9.73 14.28
C LEU A 117 3.24 -8.61 14.96
N CYS A 118 4.57 -8.67 14.92
CA CYS A 118 5.42 -7.59 15.44
C CYS A 118 5.21 -6.29 14.66
N SER A 119 5.07 -6.40 13.35
CA SER A 119 4.70 -5.34 12.41
C SER A 119 3.40 -4.65 12.85
N LEU A 120 2.34 -5.38 13.19
CA LEU A 120 1.12 -4.78 13.73
C LEU A 120 1.39 -3.92 14.99
N LEU A 121 2.25 -4.38 15.90
CA LEU A 121 2.61 -3.63 17.10
C LEU A 121 3.39 -2.36 16.77
N PHE A 122 4.34 -2.43 15.82
CA PHE A 122 5.05 -1.24 15.33
C PHE A 122 4.07 -0.26 14.66
N ALA A 123 3.07 -0.76 13.93
CA ALA A 123 2.06 0.06 13.30
C ALA A 123 1.19 0.84 14.29
N LEU A 124 0.73 0.17 15.33
CA LEU A 124 0.01 0.81 16.44
C LEU A 124 0.93 1.79 17.18
N GLY A 125 2.17 1.40 17.45
CA GLY A 125 3.17 2.21 18.14
C GLY A 125 3.46 3.52 17.41
N TYR A 126 3.83 3.49 16.12
CA TYR A 126 4.12 4.73 15.41
C TYR A 126 2.86 5.58 15.25
N THR A 127 1.68 4.97 15.12
CA THR A 127 0.42 5.73 15.00
C THR A 127 0.18 6.54 16.27
N ILE A 128 0.32 5.93 17.46
CA ILE A 128 0.18 6.62 18.74
C ILE A 128 1.22 7.74 18.88
N LEU A 129 2.49 7.46 18.54
CA LEU A 129 3.56 8.45 18.64
C LEU A 129 3.34 9.64 17.69
N VAL A 130 2.95 9.39 16.44
CA VAL A 130 2.66 10.43 15.44
C VAL A 130 1.44 11.25 15.85
N VAL A 131 0.36 10.62 16.30
CA VAL A 131 -0.83 11.33 16.79
C VAL A 131 -0.49 12.20 18.00
N GLY A 132 0.27 11.67 18.96
CA GLY A 132 0.76 12.44 20.11
C GLY A 132 1.65 13.61 19.71
N ALA A 133 2.56 13.40 18.76
CA ALA A 133 3.43 14.44 18.21
C ALA A 133 2.62 15.54 17.49
N CYS A 134 1.61 15.16 16.70
CA CYS A 134 0.69 16.11 16.07
C CYS A 134 -0.08 16.92 17.12
N ILE A 135 -0.66 16.27 18.14
CA ILE A 135 -1.39 16.98 19.20
C ILE A 135 -0.48 17.99 19.89
N HIS A 136 0.74 17.57 20.27
CA HIS A 136 1.73 18.44 20.89
C HIS A 136 2.10 19.64 20.00
N ALA A 137 2.41 19.39 18.72
CA ALA A 137 2.72 20.44 17.75
C ALA A 137 1.56 21.43 17.56
N GLY A 138 0.32 20.92 17.55
CA GLY A 138 -0.89 21.73 17.39
C GLY A 138 -1.28 22.56 18.61
N THR A 139 -0.89 22.14 19.82
CA THR A 139 -1.16 22.87 21.08
C THR A 139 0.02 23.71 21.56
N SER A 140 1.16 23.63 20.89
CA SER A 140 2.36 24.41 21.22
C SER A 140 2.16 25.90 20.94
N GLU A 141 2.86 26.76 21.67
CA GLU A 141 2.87 28.22 21.43
C GLU A 141 3.36 28.57 20.02
N ASN A 142 4.22 27.72 19.45
CA ASN A 142 4.76 27.85 18.09
C ASN A 142 4.03 26.97 17.07
N ALA A 143 2.71 26.81 17.21
CA ALA A 143 1.93 25.97 16.33
C ALA A 143 2.06 26.41 14.85
N PRO A 144 2.19 25.46 13.89
CA PRO A 144 2.25 25.79 12.47
C PRO A 144 1.01 26.57 12.01
N PRO A 145 1.15 27.47 11.03
CA PRO A 145 0.02 28.19 10.46
C PRO A 145 -0.94 27.21 9.77
N ARG A 146 -2.21 27.26 10.17
CA ARG A 146 -3.26 26.37 9.67
C ARG A 146 -3.96 26.97 8.46
N ASP A 147 -3.92 26.28 7.33
CA ASP A 147 -4.70 26.61 6.15
C ASP A 147 -5.61 25.46 5.75
N TYR A 148 -6.91 25.74 5.67
CA TYR A 148 -7.97 24.81 5.27
C TYR A 148 -8.76 25.32 4.07
N SER A 149 -8.25 26.36 3.40
CA SER A 149 -8.89 26.91 2.22
C SER A 149 -8.93 25.86 1.11
N LEU A 150 -9.99 25.89 0.31
CA LEU A 150 -10.09 25.00 -0.84
C LEU A 150 -9.40 25.63 -2.04
N GLU A 151 -8.76 24.80 -2.86
CA GLU A 151 -8.22 25.20 -4.16
C GLU A 151 -9.21 26.11 -4.93
N PRO A 152 -8.82 27.34 -5.30
CA PRO A 152 -9.74 28.30 -5.90
C PRO A 152 -10.20 27.85 -7.29
N LYS A 153 -9.34 27.14 -8.04
CA LYS A 153 -9.68 26.59 -9.36
C LYS A 153 -10.47 25.30 -9.22
N LYS A 154 -11.70 25.29 -9.74
CA LYS A 154 -12.60 24.11 -9.72
C LYS A 154 -11.97 22.86 -10.35
N SER A 155 -11.23 23.02 -11.45
CA SER A 155 -10.55 21.90 -12.13
C SER A 155 -9.42 21.30 -11.28
N ALA A 156 -8.58 22.14 -10.67
CA ALA A 156 -7.53 21.70 -9.76
C ALA A 156 -8.11 20.95 -8.56
N ARG A 157 -9.19 21.48 -7.98
CA ARG A 157 -9.92 20.82 -6.89
C ARG A 157 -10.42 19.41 -7.27
N ALA A 158 -10.97 19.26 -8.48
CA ALA A 158 -11.43 17.96 -8.97
C ALA A 158 -10.27 16.97 -9.15
N PHE A 159 -9.16 17.38 -9.75
CA PHE A 159 -7.97 16.54 -9.90
C PHE A 159 -7.39 16.11 -8.55
N SER A 160 -7.26 17.04 -7.60
CA SER A 160 -6.80 16.71 -6.25
C SER A 160 -7.73 15.74 -5.54
N ALA A 161 -9.05 15.85 -5.73
CA ALA A 161 -10.01 14.90 -5.20
C ALA A 161 -9.85 13.49 -5.79
N PHE A 162 -9.72 13.35 -7.12
CA PHE A 162 -9.50 12.04 -7.76
C PHE A 162 -8.16 11.41 -7.39
N THR A 163 -7.10 12.23 -7.28
CA THR A 163 -5.78 11.78 -6.80
C THR A 163 -5.90 11.27 -5.36
N SER A 164 -6.59 12.03 -4.49
CA SER A 164 -6.81 11.64 -3.10
C SER A 164 -7.62 10.34 -2.99
N MET A 165 -8.66 10.16 -3.80
CA MET A 165 -9.41 8.91 -3.86
C MET A 165 -8.53 7.73 -4.28
N SER A 166 -7.59 7.95 -5.21
CA SER A 166 -6.66 6.92 -5.67
C SER A 166 -5.65 6.56 -4.56
N ILE A 167 -5.08 7.54 -3.88
CA ILE A 167 -4.20 7.31 -2.72
C ILE A 167 -4.95 6.53 -1.62
N LEU A 168 -6.18 6.92 -1.31
CA LEU A 168 -6.99 6.19 -0.33
C LEU A 168 -7.30 4.75 -0.78
N ALA A 169 -7.56 4.54 -2.07
CA ALA A 169 -7.73 3.19 -2.61
C ALA A 169 -6.45 2.35 -2.45
N ALA A 170 -5.27 2.94 -2.59
CA ALA A 170 -4.01 2.25 -2.32
C ALA A 170 -3.82 1.88 -0.84
N ILE A 171 -4.27 2.75 0.06
CA ILE A 171 -4.11 2.56 1.50
C ILE A 171 -5.08 1.50 2.05
N PHE A 172 -6.33 1.44 1.57
CA PHE A 172 -7.30 0.40 1.96
C PHE A 172 -7.19 -0.90 1.14
N GLY A 173 -6.57 -0.80 -0.03
CA GLY A 173 -6.30 -1.91 -0.91
C GLY A 173 -5.37 -2.95 -0.26
N ASN A 174 -5.57 -4.21 -0.62
CA ASN A 174 -4.78 -5.33 -0.15
C ASN A 174 -4.28 -6.19 -1.32
N GLY A 175 -5.12 -6.45 -2.32
CA GLY A 175 -4.76 -7.20 -3.54
C GLY A 175 -4.31 -8.65 -3.35
N ILE A 176 -4.24 -9.15 -2.11
CA ILE A 176 -3.77 -10.49 -1.76
C ILE A 176 -4.71 -11.19 -0.75
N LEU A 177 -5.97 -10.76 -0.66
CA LEU A 177 -6.94 -11.29 0.30
C LEU A 177 -7.14 -12.81 0.17
N PRO A 178 -7.28 -13.40 -1.04
CA PRO A 178 -7.38 -14.86 -1.19
C PRO A 178 -6.15 -15.59 -0.65
N GLU A 179 -4.96 -15.06 -0.90
CA GLU A 179 -3.69 -15.59 -0.43
C GLU A 179 -3.59 -15.52 1.10
N ILE A 180 -4.06 -14.44 1.73
CA ILE A 180 -4.17 -14.32 3.20
C ILE A 180 -5.15 -15.37 3.74
N GLN A 181 -6.34 -15.49 3.15
CA GLN A 181 -7.36 -16.46 3.59
C GLN A 181 -6.83 -17.91 3.52
N ALA A 182 -6.00 -18.22 2.52
CA ALA A 182 -5.40 -19.55 2.37
C ALA A 182 -4.44 -19.93 3.52
N THR A 183 -3.92 -18.95 4.27
CA THR A 183 -3.07 -19.19 5.44
C THR A 183 -3.86 -19.51 6.73
N LEU A 184 -5.18 -19.32 6.72
CA LEU A 184 -6.02 -19.61 7.89
C LEU A 184 -6.15 -21.12 8.11
N ALA A 185 -6.13 -21.52 9.38
CA ALA A 185 -6.37 -22.90 9.77
C ALA A 185 -7.79 -23.35 9.35
N PRO A 186 -7.94 -24.45 8.59
CA PRO A 186 -9.25 -24.96 8.19
C PRO A 186 -10.15 -25.27 9.41
N PRO A 187 -11.48 -25.11 9.30
CA PRO A 187 -12.20 -24.43 8.23
C PRO A 187 -11.99 -22.91 8.30
N ALA A 188 -11.80 -22.26 7.14
CA ALA A 188 -11.66 -20.80 7.05
C ALA A 188 -13.01 -20.07 7.15
N THR A 189 -14.10 -20.78 6.86
CA THR A 189 -15.48 -20.27 6.85
C THR A 189 -15.84 -19.57 8.15
N GLY A 190 -16.28 -18.31 8.04
CA GLY A 190 -16.65 -17.46 9.16
C GLY A 190 -15.49 -16.89 9.99
N LYS A 191 -14.32 -17.55 10.07
CA LYS A 191 -13.11 -17.00 10.72
C LYS A 191 -12.61 -15.77 9.98
N MET A 192 -12.64 -15.80 8.64
CA MET A 192 -12.21 -14.68 7.80
C MET A 192 -13.07 -13.42 8.04
N VAL A 193 -14.39 -13.57 8.14
CA VAL A 193 -15.30 -12.45 8.40
C VAL A 193 -15.04 -11.83 9.78
N LYS A 194 -14.83 -12.65 10.82
CA LYS A 194 -14.45 -12.14 12.15
C LYS A 194 -13.11 -11.38 12.12
N GLY A 195 -12.13 -11.92 11.39
CA GLY A 195 -10.86 -11.24 11.15
C GLY A 195 -11.03 -9.91 10.43
N LEU A 196 -11.94 -9.84 9.45
CA LEU A 196 -12.24 -8.61 8.72
C LEU A 196 -12.83 -7.53 9.64
N PHE A 197 -13.79 -7.88 10.49
CA PHE A 197 -14.35 -6.94 11.48
C PHE A 197 -13.27 -6.40 12.42
N MET A 198 -12.44 -7.28 12.99
CA MET A 198 -11.34 -6.87 13.88
C MET A 198 -10.35 -5.95 13.15
N CYS A 199 -9.96 -6.31 11.92
CA CYS A 199 -9.05 -5.53 11.10
C CYS A 199 -9.61 -4.11 10.84
N TYR A 200 -10.86 -4.01 10.41
CA TYR A 200 -11.48 -2.71 10.12
C TYR A 200 -11.75 -1.87 11.37
N SER A 201 -11.95 -2.47 12.54
CA SER A 201 -11.97 -1.72 13.80
C SER A 201 -10.62 -1.07 14.10
N VAL A 202 -9.52 -1.81 13.91
CA VAL A 202 -8.16 -1.26 14.08
C VAL A 202 -7.85 -0.19 13.04
N ILE A 203 -8.19 -0.43 11.77
CA ILE A 203 -8.04 0.54 10.68
C ILE A 203 -8.82 1.82 10.99
N PHE A 204 -10.06 1.71 11.45
CA PHE A 204 -10.87 2.86 11.80
C PHE A 204 -10.19 3.72 12.86
N VAL A 205 -9.74 3.12 13.97
CA VAL A 205 -9.08 3.86 15.05
C VAL A 205 -7.77 4.49 14.57
N THR A 206 -6.94 3.74 13.87
CA THR A 206 -5.59 4.19 13.46
C THR A 206 -5.64 5.24 12.35
N PHE A 207 -6.41 5.00 11.28
CA PHE A 207 -6.44 5.91 10.13
C PHE A 207 -7.16 7.21 10.45
N TYR A 208 -8.27 7.17 11.21
CA TYR A 208 -8.96 8.40 11.57
C TYR A 208 -8.15 9.23 12.56
N SER A 209 -7.56 8.62 13.58
CA SER A 209 -6.74 9.38 14.53
C SER A 209 -5.55 10.04 13.84
N ALA A 210 -4.82 9.31 12.98
CA ALA A 210 -3.70 9.85 12.22
C ALA A 210 -4.15 10.95 11.23
N ALA A 211 -5.19 10.71 10.43
CA ALA A 211 -5.66 11.66 9.43
C ALA A 211 -6.22 12.95 10.06
N VAL A 212 -7.03 12.83 11.12
CA VAL A 212 -7.63 13.99 11.80
C VAL A 212 -6.54 14.81 12.49
N SER A 213 -5.66 14.18 13.28
CA SER A 213 -4.60 14.90 13.99
C SER A 213 -3.60 15.55 13.04
N GLY A 214 -3.14 14.84 12.01
CA GLY A 214 -2.21 15.40 11.02
C GLY A 214 -2.81 16.56 10.24
N TYR A 215 -4.05 16.41 9.73
CA TYR A 215 -4.71 17.48 8.99
C TYR A 215 -5.03 18.67 9.88
N TRP A 216 -5.43 18.45 11.14
CA TRP A 216 -5.70 19.53 12.11
C TRP A 216 -4.48 20.41 12.44
N VAL A 217 -3.27 19.87 12.33
CA VAL A 217 -2.05 20.62 12.60
C VAL A 217 -1.54 21.33 11.35
N PHE A 218 -1.47 20.60 10.23
CA PHE A 218 -0.75 21.07 9.04
C PHE A 218 -1.67 21.57 7.91
N GLY A 219 -2.95 21.22 7.94
CA GLY A 219 -3.91 21.55 6.89
C GLY A 219 -3.42 21.19 5.49
N ASN A 220 -3.57 22.12 4.56
CA ASN A 220 -3.15 21.98 3.16
C ASN A 220 -1.62 21.83 2.97
N LYS A 221 -0.81 22.20 3.98
CA LYS A 221 0.65 22.08 3.93
C LYS A 221 1.17 20.72 4.43
N SER A 222 0.27 19.77 4.70
CA SER A 222 0.66 18.41 5.08
C SER A 222 1.48 17.74 3.98
N ASN A 223 2.63 17.18 4.35
CA ASN A 223 3.45 16.42 3.44
C ASN A 223 2.91 14.99 3.32
N SER A 224 3.14 14.32 2.17
CA SER A 224 2.75 12.92 1.98
C SER A 224 3.40 11.99 3.00
N ASN A 225 4.61 12.35 3.46
CA ASN A 225 5.23 11.77 4.64
C ASN A 225 5.11 12.75 5.82
N ILE A 226 4.19 12.46 6.74
CA ILE A 226 3.89 13.33 7.89
C ILE A 226 5.11 13.59 8.80
N LEU A 227 6.10 12.69 8.79
CA LEU A 227 7.34 12.87 9.57
C LEU A 227 8.17 14.04 9.04
N LYS A 228 8.11 14.34 7.73
CA LYS A 228 8.71 15.55 7.15
C LYS A 228 8.00 16.84 7.59
N SER A 229 6.70 16.76 7.91
CA SER A 229 5.97 17.89 8.48
C SER A 229 6.32 18.11 9.95
N LEU A 230 6.60 17.04 10.70
CA LEU A 230 6.98 17.10 12.13
C LEU A 230 8.47 17.43 12.35
N LEU A 231 9.35 17.05 11.42
CA LEU A 231 10.74 17.49 11.31
C LEU A 231 10.95 18.24 9.98
N PRO A 232 10.60 19.53 9.91
CA PRO A 232 10.87 20.32 8.73
C PRO A 232 12.38 20.51 8.53
N ASP A 233 12.82 20.59 7.26
CA ASP A 233 14.24 20.82 6.90
C ASP A 233 14.76 22.17 7.42
N SER A 234 13.87 23.16 7.55
CA SER A 234 14.14 24.47 8.10
C SER A 234 13.28 24.71 9.35
N GLY A 235 13.93 24.74 10.52
CA GLY A 235 13.29 25.04 11.80
C GLY A 235 13.49 23.95 12.86
N PRO A 236 13.09 24.22 14.11
CA PRO A 236 13.17 23.23 15.17
C PRO A 236 12.14 22.10 14.95
N PRO A 237 12.41 20.88 15.44
CA PRO A 237 11.43 19.81 15.50
C PRO A 237 10.16 20.24 16.25
N LEU A 238 8.99 19.90 15.71
CA LEU A 238 7.70 20.30 16.29
C LEU A 238 7.23 19.37 17.43
N ALA A 239 7.98 18.31 17.69
CA ALA A 239 7.77 17.40 18.81
C ALA A 239 9.13 16.90 19.34
N PRO A 240 9.18 16.30 20.55
CA PRO A 240 10.43 15.81 21.10
C PRO A 240 11.16 14.85 20.16
N THR A 241 12.45 15.09 19.93
CA THR A 241 13.25 14.34 18.94
C THR A 241 13.28 12.84 19.21
N TRP A 242 13.26 12.41 20.47
CA TRP A 242 13.22 10.99 20.83
C TRP A 242 11.90 10.32 20.45
N VAL A 243 10.76 11.02 20.55
CA VAL A 243 9.43 10.52 20.13
C VAL A 243 9.43 10.30 18.63
N LEU A 244 9.94 11.27 17.88
CA LEU A 244 9.99 11.23 16.43
C LEU A 244 10.99 10.18 15.93
N GLY A 245 12.16 10.07 16.57
CA GLY A 245 13.15 9.02 16.27
C GLY A 245 12.58 7.62 16.51
N LEU A 246 11.87 7.40 17.62
CA LEU A 246 11.20 6.14 17.90
C LEU A 246 10.09 5.83 16.88
N ALA A 247 9.30 6.84 16.50
CA ALA A 247 8.28 6.69 15.45
C ALA A 247 8.90 6.30 14.10
N ILE A 248 10.02 6.93 13.72
CA ILE A 248 10.79 6.59 12.51
C ILE A 248 11.25 5.13 12.55
N ILE A 249 11.81 4.66 13.67
CA ILE A 249 12.25 3.25 13.81
C ILE A 249 11.07 2.29 13.63
N PHE A 250 9.93 2.57 14.27
CA PHE A 250 8.73 1.74 14.12
C PHE A 250 8.19 1.74 12.69
N VAL A 251 8.17 2.90 12.02
CA VAL A 251 7.80 2.99 10.59
C VAL A 251 8.76 2.17 9.74
N LEU A 252 10.08 2.28 9.94
CA LEU A 252 11.08 1.51 9.19
C LEU A 252 10.88 0.00 9.32
N LEU A 253 10.73 -0.49 10.54
CA LEU A 253 10.50 -1.92 10.80
C LEU A 253 9.18 -2.40 10.18
N GLN A 254 8.14 -1.56 10.23
CA GLN A 254 6.87 -1.86 9.56
C GLN A 254 7.01 -1.94 8.04
N LEU A 255 7.74 -0.99 7.44
CA LEU A 255 7.94 -0.92 5.99
C LEU A 255 8.70 -2.13 5.45
N PHE A 256 9.67 -2.65 6.20
CA PHE A 256 10.34 -3.90 5.85
C PHE A 256 9.36 -5.08 5.85
N ALA A 257 8.50 -5.19 6.86
CA ALA A 257 7.52 -6.27 6.93
C ALA A 257 6.52 -6.22 5.75
N ILE A 258 5.90 -5.06 5.49
CA ILE A 258 4.92 -4.93 4.39
C ILE A 258 5.57 -5.14 3.02
N GLY A 259 6.77 -4.59 2.80
CA GLY A 259 7.52 -4.78 1.56
C GLY A 259 7.81 -6.26 1.30
N LEU A 260 8.13 -7.04 2.34
CA LEU A 260 8.33 -8.48 2.22
C LEU A 260 7.03 -9.21 1.85
N VAL A 261 5.93 -8.92 2.55
CA VAL A 261 4.63 -9.57 2.34
C VAL A 261 4.16 -9.42 0.89
N TYR A 262 4.16 -8.20 0.35
CA TYR A 262 3.72 -7.97 -1.03
C TYR A 262 4.70 -8.55 -2.06
N SER A 263 6.01 -8.53 -1.78
CA SER A 263 7.00 -9.08 -2.69
C SER A 263 6.90 -10.60 -2.84
N GLN A 264 6.37 -11.33 -1.85
CA GLN A 264 6.18 -12.78 -1.96
C GLN A 264 5.27 -13.17 -3.13
N VAL A 265 4.24 -12.38 -3.44
CA VAL A 265 3.35 -12.67 -4.59
C VAL A 265 4.09 -12.44 -5.91
N ALA A 266 4.90 -11.38 -6.00
CA ALA A 266 5.75 -11.15 -7.17
C ALA A 266 6.77 -12.30 -7.36
N TYR A 267 7.42 -12.74 -6.27
CA TYR A 267 8.36 -13.84 -6.29
C TYR A 267 7.71 -15.15 -6.71
N GLU A 268 6.52 -15.46 -6.22
CA GLU A 268 5.80 -16.66 -6.63
C GLU A 268 5.51 -16.66 -8.15
N ILE A 269 5.16 -15.50 -8.72
CA ILE A 269 4.92 -15.36 -10.16
C ILE A 269 6.22 -15.54 -10.95
N MET A 270 7.31 -14.88 -10.53
CA MET A 270 8.61 -14.92 -11.20
C MET A 270 9.28 -16.30 -11.11
N GLU A 271 9.23 -16.94 -9.93
CA GLU A 271 9.90 -18.20 -9.66
C GLU A 271 9.14 -19.41 -10.20
N LYS A 272 7.85 -19.27 -10.55
CA LYS A 272 7.01 -20.38 -11.04
C LYS A 272 7.63 -21.14 -12.21
N LYS A 273 8.34 -20.44 -13.12
CA LYS A 273 8.99 -21.06 -14.29
C LYS A 273 10.39 -21.59 -13.98
N SER A 274 11.07 -21.07 -12.94
CA SER A 274 12.44 -21.46 -12.62
C SER A 274 12.53 -22.55 -11.55
N ALA A 275 11.51 -22.71 -10.71
CA ALA A 275 11.49 -23.68 -9.62
C ALA A 275 11.20 -25.10 -10.14
N ASP A 276 12.09 -26.04 -9.85
CA ASP A 276 11.87 -27.47 -10.06
C ASP A 276 11.14 -28.06 -8.84
N VAL A 277 9.90 -28.49 -9.07
CA VAL A 277 9.02 -29.07 -8.04
C VAL A 277 9.55 -30.40 -7.50
N ARG A 278 10.44 -31.07 -8.25
CA ARG A 278 11.05 -32.34 -7.85
C ARG A 278 12.22 -32.16 -6.87
N GLN A 279 12.69 -30.93 -6.68
CA GLN A 279 13.82 -30.64 -5.81
C GLN A 279 13.41 -29.75 -4.63
N GLY A 280 14.07 -29.94 -3.48
CA GLY A 280 13.83 -29.12 -2.30
C GLY A 280 14.07 -27.62 -2.56
N MET A 281 13.37 -26.77 -1.81
CA MET A 281 13.46 -25.30 -1.95
C MET A 281 14.89 -24.76 -1.81
N PHE A 282 15.72 -25.40 -0.99
CA PHE A 282 17.12 -25.04 -0.75
C PHE A 282 18.13 -25.83 -1.61
N SER A 283 17.66 -26.64 -2.57
CA SER A 283 18.55 -27.26 -3.55
C SER A 283 19.25 -26.18 -4.38
N LYS A 284 20.52 -26.38 -4.76
CA LYS A 284 21.28 -25.45 -5.62
C LYS A 284 20.50 -25.06 -6.89
N ARG A 285 19.74 -26.00 -7.46
CA ARG A 285 18.91 -25.76 -8.67
C ARG A 285 17.81 -24.73 -8.45
N ASN A 286 17.20 -24.68 -7.27
CA ASN A 286 16.11 -23.77 -6.93
C ASN A 286 16.62 -22.51 -6.21
N LEU A 287 17.68 -22.64 -5.41
CA LEU A 287 18.24 -21.56 -4.62
C LEU A 287 18.96 -20.50 -5.47
N ILE A 288 19.73 -20.90 -6.48
CA ILE A 288 20.49 -19.95 -7.32
C ILE A 288 19.54 -19.05 -8.13
N PRO A 289 18.56 -19.57 -8.91
CA PRO A 289 17.62 -18.72 -9.63
C PRO A 289 16.82 -17.83 -8.70
N ARG A 290 16.43 -18.35 -7.53
CA ARG A 290 15.72 -17.58 -6.50
C ARG A 290 16.51 -16.37 -6.01
N ILE A 291 17.76 -16.56 -5.60
CA ILE A 291 18.61 -15.45 -5.14
C ILE A 291 18.75 -14.40 -6.23
N ILE A 292 19.01 -14.83 -7.48
CA ILE A 292 19.19 -13.92 -8.62
C ILE A 292 17.90 -13.15 -8.91
N LEU A 293 16.77 -13.84 -9.06
CA LEU A 293 15.48 -13.23 -9.42
C LEU A 293 15.00 -12.25 -8.35
N ARG A 294 15.08 -12.62 -7.07
CA ARG A 294 14.68 -11.73 -5.96
C ARG A 294 15.58 -10.51 -5.86
N THR A 295 16.89 -10.70 -6.05
CA THR A 295 17.85 -9.58 -6.04
C THR A 295 17.61 -8.62 -7.18
N ILE A 296 17.43 -9.12 -8.42
CA ILE A 296 17.12 -8.28 -9.59
C ILE A 296 15.81 -7.52 -9.38
N TYR A 297 14.77 -8.18 -8.86
CA TYR A 297 13.50 -7.53 -8.56
C TYR A 297 13.63 -6.41 -7.52
N MET A 298 14.36 -6.66 -6.43
CA MET A 298 14.58 -5.65 -5.39
C MET A 298 15.43 -4.47 -5.89
N ILE A 299 16.46 -4.74 -6.71
CA ILE A 299 17.24 -3.68 -7.37
C ILE A 299 16.34 -2.86 -8.28
N PHE A 300 15.47 -3.50 -9.07
CA PHE A 300 14.52 -2.80 -9.94
C PHE A 300 13.59 -1.87 -9.13
N CYS A 301 13.02 -2.36 -8.03
CA CYS A 301 12.21 -1.52 -7.14
C CYS A 301 13.02 -0.36 -6.54
N GLY A 302 14.26 -0.61 -6.11
CA GLY A 302 15.15 0.43 -5.56
C GLY A 302 15.54 1.50 -6.58
N VAL A 303 15.80 1.11 -7.83
CA VAL A 303 16.08 2.04 -8.92
C VAL A 303 14.86 2.91 -9.21
N LEU A 304 13.66 2.32 -9.32
CA LEU A 304 12.43 3.09 -9.52
C LEU A 304 12.16 4.07 -8.36
N ALA A 305 12.40 3.64 -7.11
CA ALA A 305 12.28 4.50 -5.93
C ALA A 305 13.24 5.69 -5.99
N ALA A 306 14.47 5.48 -6.45
CA ALA A 306 15.47 6.54 -6.59
C ALA A 306 15.19 7.47 -7.78
N MET A 307 14.58 6.96 -8.86
CA MET A 307 14.23 7.76 -10.05
C MET A 307 13.00 8.65 -9.83
N LEU A 308 12.01 8.18 -9.07
CA LEU A 308 10.74 8.87 -8.85
C LEU A 308 10.44 8.97 -7.35
N PRO A 309 11.10 9.85 -6.59
CA PRO A 309 10.94 9.95 -5.14
C PRO A 309 9.65 10.67 -4.70
N PHE A 310 8.52 10.37 -5.36
CA PHE A 310 7.20 10.97 -5.11
C PHE A 310 6.26 9.95 -4.48
N PHE A 311 6.42 9.69 -3.18
CA PHE A 311 5.67 8.64 -2.48
C PHE A 311 4.15 8.79 -2.64
N GLY A 312 3.62 10.00 -2.49
CA GLY A 312 2.17 10.26 -2.63
C GLY A 312 1.66 9.94 -4.05
N ASP A 313 2.44 10.28 -5.07
CA ASP A 313 2.05 10.13 -6.46
C ASP A 313 2.16 8.68 -6.94
N ILE A 314 3.20 7.95 -6.50
CA ILE A 314 3.31 6.50 -6.71
C ILE A 314 2.08 5.81 -6.12
N ASN A 315 1.69 6.13 -4.88
CA ASN A 315 0.50 5.56 -4.27
C ASN A 315 -0.78 5.94 -5.04
N GLY A 316 -0.88 7.16 -5.55
CA GLY A 316 -1.99 7.56 -6.42
C GLY A 316 -2.10 6.68 -7.67
N VAL A 317 -0.99 6.47 -8.38
CA VAL A 317 -0.96 5.62 -9.60
C VAL A 317 -1.28 4.17 -9.27
N VAL A 318 -0.65 3.61 -8.23
CA VAL A 318 -0.85 2.22 -7.80
C VAL A 318 -2.29 2.00 -7.31
N GLY A 319 -2.86 2.97 -6.60
CA GLY A 319 -4.25 2.94 -6.18
C GLY A 319 -5.23 2.94 -7.35
N ALA A 320 -5.02 3.85 -8.31
CA ALA A 320 -5.92 4.02 -9.44
C ALA A 320 -5.90 2.84 -10.41
N ILE A 321 -4.71 2.38 -10.80
CA ILE A 321 -4.54 1.34 -11.83
C ILE A 321 -4.53 -0.05 -11.23
N GLY A 322 -4.03 -0.18 -9.99
CA GLY A 322 -3.91 -1.44 -9.29
C GLY A 322 -5.13 -1.76 -8.45
N PHE A 323 -5.24 -1.08 -7.31
CA PHE A 323 -6.18 -1.45 -6.25
C PHE A 323 -7.64 -1.19 -6.60
N ILE A 324 -7.98 -0.13 -7.32
CA ILE A 324 -9.38 0.13 -7.73
C ILE A 324 -9.95 -1.04 -8.57
N PRO A 325 -9.32 -1.46 -9.68
CA PRO A 325 -9.77 -2.63 -10.42
C PRO A 325 -9.82 -3.90 -9.57
N LEU A 326 -8.78 -4.16 -8.77
CA LEU A 326 -8.62 -5.45 -8.10
C LEU A 326 -9.48 -5.60 -6.83
N ASP A 327 -9.63 -4.55 -6.04
CA ASP A 327 -10.26 -4.61 -4.72
C ASP A 327 -11.60 -3.86 -4.63
N PHE A 328 -11.90 -2.94 -5.55
CA PHE A 328 -13.19 -2.22 -5.54
C PHE A 328 -14.14 -2.73 -6.62
N ILE A 329 -13.63 -3.16 -7.76
CA ILE A 329 -14.45 -3.58 -8.91
C ILE A 329 -14.57 -5.10 -8.95
N LEU A 330 -13.44 -5.81 -8.99
CA LEU A 330 -13.44 -7.26 -9.20
C LEU A 330 -14.21 -8.06 -8.15
N PRO A 331 -14.21 -7.74 -6.84
CA PRO A 331 -14.99 -8.47 -5.85
C PRO A 331 -16.50 -8.39 -6.09
N MET A 332 -16.98 -7.22 -6.54
CA MET A 332 -18.40 -7.00 -6.90
C MET A 332 -18.79 -7.87 -8.09
N LEU A 333 -17.91 -7.94 -9.09
CA LEU A 333 -18.10 -8.74 -10.30
C LEU A 333 -18.11 -10.23 -9.98
N LEU A 334 -17.12 -10.72 -9.23
CA LEU A 334 -17.02 -12.12 -8.82
C LEU A 334 -18.25 -12.56 -8.02
N TYR A 335 -18.71 -11.72 -7.09
CA TYR A 335 -19.92 -12.03 -6.34
C TYR A 335 -21.16 -12.15 -7.24
N ASN A 336 -21.35 -11.21 -8.16
CA ASN A 336 -22.50 -11.24 -9.07
C ASN A 336 -22.46 -12.44 -10.03
N MET A 337 -21.28 -12.89 -10.45
CA MET A 337 -21.13 -14.04 -11.34
C MET A 337 -21.28 -15.38 -10.63
N GLU A 338 -20.76 -15.48 -9.40
CA GLU A 338 -20.82 -16.72 -8.63
C GLU A 338 -22.21 -16.93 -7.99
N TYR A 339 -22.73 -15.92 -7.28
CA TYR A 339 -24.01 -16.04 -6.57
C TYR A 339 -25.24 -15.79 -7.45
N LYS A 340 -25.07 -15.12 -8.60
CA LYS A 340 -26.15 -14.77 -9.55
C LYS A 340 -27.40 -14.19 -8.86
N PRO A 341 -27.27 -13.14 -8.02
CA PRO A 341 -28.42 -12.54 -7.34
C PRO A 341 -29.43 -12.02 -8.37
N PRO A 342 -30.75 -12.06 -8.08
CA PRO A 342 -31.77 -11.51 -8.97
C PRO A 342 -31.48 -10.05 -9.32
N LYS A 343 -31.74 -9.63 -10.56
CA LYS A 343 -31.54 -8.23 -10.99
C LYS A 343 -32.41 -7.21 -10.25
N SER A 344 -33.48 -7.66 -9.61
CA SER A 344 -34.31 -6.87 -8.69
C SER A 344 -33.72 -6.74 -7.29
N SER A 345 -32.69 -7.53 -6.94
CA SER A 345 -32.10 -7.53 -5.61
C SER A 345 -31.31 -6.25 -5.37
N PHE A 346 -31.46 -5.72 -4.16
CA PHE A 346 -30.71 -4.57 -3.68
C PHE A 346 -29.18 -4.81 -3.75
N THR A 347 -28.72 -6.03 -3.46
CA THR A 347 -27.30 -6.40 -3.54
C THR A 347 -26.75 -6.27 -4.96
N TYR A 348 -27.53 -6.67 -5.97
CA TYR A 348 -27.11 -6.56 -7.37
C TYR A 348 -26.91 -5.09 -7.77
N TRP A 349 -27.84 -4.22 -7.40
CA TRP A 349 -27.77 -2.79 -7.69
C TRP A 349 -26.64 -2.07 -6.96
N ILE A 350 -26.38 -2.41 -5.69
CA ILE A 350 -25.21 -1.89 -4.97
C ILE A 350 -23.92 -2.28 -5.69
N ASN A 351 -23.76 -3.56 -6.02
CA ASN A 351 -22.56 -4.06 -6.69
C ASN A 351 -22.32 -3.36 -8.03
N VAL A 352 -23.37 -3.22 -8.85
CA VAL A 352 -23.29 -2.51 -10.13
C VAL A 352 -22.96 -1.03 -9.93
N SER A 353 -23.56 -0.37 -8.95
CA SER A 353 -23.29 1.05 -8.67
C SER A 353 -21.84 1.28 -8.24
N ILE A 354 -21.31 0.42 -7.36
CA ILE A 354 -19.90 0.47 -6.95
C ILE A 354 -19.00 0.27 -8.16
N MET A 355 -19.25 -0.75 -9.00
CA MET A 355 -18.44 -0.99 -10.20
C MET A 355 -18.42 0.23 -11.12
N VAL A 356 -19.56 0.85 -11.40
CA VAL A 356 -19.64 2.02 -12.29
C VAL A 356 -18.91 3.23 -11.70
N ILE A 357 -19.17 3.55 -10.42
CA ILE A 357 -18.56 4.70 -9.74
C ILE A 357 -17.05 4.54 -9.66
N PHE A 358 -16.56 3.37 -9.26
CA PHE A 358 -15.13 3.12 -9.10
C PHE A 358 -14.41 2.95 -10.44
N THR A 359 -15.08 2.51 -11.50
CA THR A 359 -14.51 2.55 -12.86
C THR A 359 -14.25 3.99 -13.28
N GLY A 360 -15.25 4.87 -13.12
CA GLY A 360 -15.08 6.30 -13.42
C GLY A 360 -14.03 6.97 -12.54
N ALA A 361 -14.06 6.71 -11.23
CA ALA A 361 -13.08 7.24 -10.28
C ALA A 361 -11.66 6.71 -10.56
N GLY A 362 -11.51 5.45 -10.96
CA GLY A 362 -10.24 4.84 -11.34
C GLY A 362 -9.66 5.45 -12.61
N MET A 363 -10.48 5.66 -13.65
CA MET A 363 -10.03 6.32 -14.88
C MET A 363 -9.57 7.77 -14.63
N MET A 364 -10.39 8.55 -13.92
CA MET A 364 -10.05 9.94 -13.59
C MET A 364 -8.88 10.02 -12.61
N GLY A 365 -8.82 9.09 -11.66
CA GLY A 365 -7.74 8.93 -10.70
C GLY A 365 -6.41 8.58 -11.37
N ALA A 366 -6.42 7.68 -12.34
CA ALA A 366 -5.24 7.31 -13.11
C ALA A 366 -4.74 8.49 -13.92
N PHE A 367 -5.63 9.17 -14.66
CA PHE A 367 -5.27 10.38 -15.40
C PHE A 367 -4.68 11.46 -14.48
N SER A 368 -5.33 11.73 -13.34
CA SER A 368 -4.89 12.76 -12.41
C SER A 368 -3.56 12.42 -11.74
N SER A 369 -3.38 11.17 -11.30
CA SER A 369 -2.16 10.73 -10.60
C SER A 369 -0.97 10.66 -11.55
N ILE A 370 -1.16 10.17 -12.79
CA ILE A 370 -0.11 10.18 -13.82
C ILE A 370 0.24 11.61 -14.20
N ARG A 371 -0.75 12.48 -14.41
CA ARG A 371 -0.51 13.90 -14.72
C ARG A 371 0.32 14.54 -13.62
N LYS A 372 -0.03 14.31 -12.36
CA LYS A 372 0.71 14.86 -11.22
C LYS A 372 2.15 14.33 -11.17
N LEU A 373 2.32 13.01 -11.29
CA LEU A 373 3.63 12.37 -11.34
C LEU A 373 4.52 12.93 -12.46
N VAL A 374 3.97 13.17 -13.65
CA VAL A 374 4.71 13.74 -14.79
C VAL A 374 5.09 15.20 -14.53
N LEU A 375 4.19 15.99 -13.95
CA LEU A 375 4.49 17.38 -13.59
C LEU A 375 5.60 17.46 -12.54
N ASP A 376 5.51 16.64 -11.50
CA ASP A 376 6.50 16.60 -10.42
C ASP A 376 7.85 16.04 -10.94
N ALA A 377 7.83 15.03 -11.81
CA ALA A 377 9.03 14.48 -12.44
C ALA A 377 9.74 15.47 -13.39
N ASN A 378 8.99 16.32 -14.11
CA ASN A 378 9.58 17.35 -14.97
C ASN A 378 10.34 18.42 -14.18
N GLN A 379 9.95 18.65 -12.93
CA GLN A 379 10.63 19.58 -12.03
C GLN A 379 11.79 18.93 -11.26
N PHE A 380 12.02 17.62 -11.40
CA PHE A 380 13.01 16.89 -10.62
C PHE A 380 14.21 16.47 -11.47
N LYS A 381 15.40 16.84 -11.03
CA LYS A 381 16.64 16.37 -11.64
C LYS A 381 16.95 14.97 -11.12
N LEU A 382 16.96 13.98 -12.02
CA LEU A 382 17.29 12.58 -11.72
C LEU A 382 18.53 12.46 -10.81
N PHE A 383 18.35 11.80 -9.65
CA PHE A 383 19.37 11.59 -8.61
C PHE A 383 19.93 12.86 -7.95
N SER A 384 19.26 14.01 -8.09
CA SER A 384 19.60 15.24 -7.37
C SER A 384 18.74 15.47 -6.13
N SER A 385 19.18 16.42 -5.30
CA SER A 385 18.46 16.96 -4.14
C SER A 385 17.67 18.23 -4.48
N ASP A 386 17.80 18.74 -5.72
CA ASP A 386 17.32 20.06 -6.11
C ASP A 386 16.23 19.96 -7.18
N VAL A 387 15.19 20.77 -7.01
CA VAL A 387 14.15 21.04 -8.02
C VAL A 387 14.82 21.86 -9.14
N VAL A 388 14.56 21.51 -10.39
CA VAL A 388 15.05 22.26 -11.57
C VAL A 388 14.38 23.64 -11.55
N ASP A 389 15.20 24.69 -11.52
CA ASP A 389 14.77 26.10 -11.61
C ASP A 389 13.89 26.38 -12.83
#